data_AF-M7NXT7-F1
#
_entry.id   AF-M7NXT7-F1
#
_cell.length_a   1.000
_cell.length_b   1.000
_cell.length_c   1.000
_cell.angle_alpha   90.00
_cell.angle_beta   90.00
_cell.angle_gamma   90.00
#
_symmetry.space_group_name_H-M   'P 1'
#
loop_
_entity.id
_entity.type
_entity.pdbx_description
1 polymer ?
#
loop_
_entity_poly.entity_id
_entity_poly.type
_entity_poly.pdbx_seq_one_letter_code
_entity_poly.pdbx_strand_id
1 'polypeptide(L)' 'MSSLLYIVAVVLIILWLLGYFAFNVGGLIHVLLVIAVIAIIIRLIQGRGV' A
#
# COMPACT_ATOMS: atom_id res chain seq x y z
N MET A 1 18.03 1.27 -13.85
CA MET A 1 16.97 2.09 -13.21
C MET A 1 15.94 1.25 -12.45
N SER A 2 16.26 0.03 -12.02
CA SER A 2 15.30 -0.87 -11.33
C SER A 2 15.31 -0.75 -9.80
N SER A 3 16.30 -0.05 -9.23
CA SER A 3 16.51 0.01 -7.78
C SER A 3 15.43 0.83 -7.06
N LEU A 4 15.00 1.95 -7.63
CA LEU A 4 13.99 2.82 -7.01
C LEU A 4 12.61 2.15 -6.92
N LEU A 5 12.14 1.50 -7.99
CA LEU A 5 10.85 0.80 -7.99
C LEU A 5 10.85 -0.40 -7.05
N TYR A 6 11.99 -1.10 -6.93
CA TYR A 6 12.15 -2.19 -5.98
C TYR A 6 12.07 -1.69 -4.53
N ILE A 7 12.75 -0.58 -4.21
CA ILE A 7 12.68 0.05 -2.88
C ILE A 7 11.24 0.47 -2.57
N VAL A 8 10.54 1.10 -3.52
CA VAL A 8 9.13 1.49 -3.34
C VAL A 8 8.25 0.26 -3.10
N ALA A 9 8.40 -0.82 -3.87
CA ALA A 9 7.64 -2.04 -3.68
C ALA A 9 7.86 -2.66 -2.29
N VAL A 10 9.11 -2.70 -1.82
CA VAL A 10 9.46 -3.23 -0.49
C VAL A 10 8.87 -2.36 0.62
N VAL A 11 9.02 -1.03 0.54
CA VAL A 11 8.46 -0.10 1.53
C VAL A 11 6.94 -0.21 1.61
N LEU A 12 6.27 -0.39 0.46
CA LEU A 12 4.82 -0.49 0.35
C LEU A 12 4.29 -1.79 0.98
N ILE A 13 5.01 -2.91 0.82
CA ILE A 13 4.72 -4.18 1.51
C ILE A 13 4.91 -4.03 3.04
N ILE A 14 5.99 -3.37 3.48
CA ILE A 14 6.25 -3.16 4.91
C ILE A 14 5.18 -2.27 5.55
N LEU A 15 4.81 -1.15 4.91
CA LEU A 15 3.74 -0.27 5.39
C LEU A 15 2.39 -1.00 5.45
N TRP A 16 2.10 -1.88 4.49
CA TRP A 16 0.88 -2.69 4.48
C TRP A 16 0.81 -3.65 5.67
N LEU A 17 1.90 -4.39 5.92
CA LEU A 17 2.02 -5.29 7.08
C LEU A 17 1.91 -4.52 8.40
N LEU A 18 2.64 -3.39 8.53
CA LEU A 18 2.56 -2.54 9.73
C LEU A 18 1.13 -2.03 9.95
N GLY A 19 0.44 -1.60 8.89
CA GLY A 19 -0.94 -1.12 8.96
C GLY A 19 -1.94 -2.22 9.38
N TYR A 20 -1.75 -3.45 8.88
CA TYR A 20 -2.58 -4.59 9.26
C TYR A 20 -2.44 -4.95 10.75
N PHE A 21 -1.21 -4.95 11.28
CA PHE A 21 -0.96 -5.34 12.66
C PHE A 21 -1.18 -4.21 13.68
N ALA A 22 -0.88 -2.95 13.32
CA ALA A 22 -0.95 -1.82 14.25
C ALA A 22 -2.38 -1.31 14.50
N PHE A 23 -3.30 -1.47 13.55
CA PHE A 23 -4.65 -0.91 13.64
C PHE A 23 -5.71 -1.99 13.93
N ASN A 24 -5.72 -2.50 15.17
CA ASN A 24 -6.84 -3.25 15.76
C ASN A 24 -7.98 -2.31 16.22
N VAL A 25 -8.31 -1.29 15.44
CA VAL A 25 -9.13 -0.15 15.89
C VAL A 25 -10.42 -0.07 15.08
N GLY A 26 -11.39 -0.95 15.36
CA GLY A 26 -12.78 -0.84 14.92
C GLY A 26 -13.04 -0.90 13.39
N GLY A 27 -14.20 -1.41 12.99
CA GLY A 27 -14.51 -1.67 11.58
C GLY A 27 -14.34 -0.48 10.61
N LEU A 28 -14.44 0.76 11.11
CA LEU A 28 -14.36 1.98 10.29
C LEU A 28 -12.93 2.29 9.81
N ILE A 29 -11.91 2.17 10.68
CA ILE A 29 -10.51 2.41 10.29
C ILE A 29 -10.03 1.30 9.34
N HIS A 30 -10.52 0.07 9.54
CA HIS A 30 -10.18 -1.05 8.66
C HIS A 30 -10.67 -0.82 7.22
N VAL A 31 -11.91 -0.35 7.06
CA VAL A 31 -12.47 -0.01 5.74
C VAL A 31 -11.69 1.12 5.05
N LEU A 32 -11.35 2.18 5.79
CA LEU A 32 -10.52 3.28 5.25
C LEU A 32 -9.11 2.80 4.85
N LEU A 33 -8.49 1.91 5.63
CA LEU A 33 -7.20 1.29 5.29
C LEU A 33 -7.28 0.43 4.03
N VAL A 34 -8.32 -0.40 3.90
CA VAL A 34 -8.54 -1.23 2.70
C VAL A 34 -8.65 -0.35 1.45
N ILE A 35 -9.39 0.75 1.51
CA ILE A 35 -9.51 1.70 0.39
C ILE A 35 -8.15 2.33 0.05
N ALA A 36 -7.37 2.74 1.06
CA ALA A 36 -6.03 3.30 0.85
C ALA A 36 -5.08 2.30 0.17
N VAL A 37 -5.14 1.01 0.56
CA VAL A 37 -4.34 -0.06 -0.05
C VAL A 37 -4.74 -0.29 -1.51
N ILE A 38 -6.04 -0.36 -1.81
CA ILE A 38 -6.55 -0.51 -3.18
C ILE A 38 -6.09 0.66 -4.06
N ALA A 39 -6.19 1.90 -3.58
CA ALA A 39 -5.74 3.09 -4.31
C ALA A 39 -4.24 3.03 -4.62
N ILE A 40 -3.42 2.56 -3.67
CA ILE A 40 -1.98 2.37 -3.85
C ILE A 40 -1.68 1.27 -4.87
N ILE A 41 -2.39 0.15 -4.83
CA ILE A 41 -2.24 -0.95 -5.81
C ILE A 41 -2.62 -0.46 -7.21
N ILE A 42 -3.74 0.25 -7.35
CA ILE A 42 -4.18 0.84 -8.62
C ILE A 42 -3.09 1.78 -9.15
N ARG A 43 -2.54 2.65 -8.30
CA ARG A 43 -1.46 3.58 -8.68
C ARG A 43 -0.16 2.86 -9.06
N LEU A 44 0.17 1.75 -8.39
CA LEU A 44 1.35 0.93 -8.71
C LEU A 44 1.19 0.24 -10.06
N ILE A 45 0.00 -0.31 -10.34
CA ILE A 45 -0.34 -0.97 -11.62
C ILE A 45 -0.43 0.07 -12.75
N GLN A 46 -1.00 1.24 -12.49
CA GLN A 46 -1.07 2.36 -13.44
C GLN A 46 0.28 3.08 -13.62
N GLY A 47 1.31 2.74 -12.84
CA GLY A 47 2.65 3.35 -12.85
C GLY A 47 3.45 3.20 -14.14
N ARG A 48 2.83 2.78 -15.25
CA ARG A 48 3.39 2.81 -16.61
C ARG A 48 2.33 3.21 -17.64
N GLY A 49 1.70 4.36 -17.44
CA GLY A 49 1.26 5.17 -18.58
C GLY A 49 2.51 5.74 -19.24
N VAL A 50 2.88 5.16 -20.40
CA VAL A 50 3.78 5.81 -21.35
C VAL A 50 3.17 7.11 -21.86
#